data_AF-A0AAF0RI09-F1
#
_entry.id   AF-A0AAF0RI09-F1
#
_cell.length_a   1.000
_cell.length_b   1.000
_cell.length_c   1.000
_cell.angle_alpha   90.00
_cell.angle_beta   90.00
_cell.angle_gamma   90.00
#
_symmetry.space_group_name_H-M   'P 1'
#
loop_
_entity.id
_entity.type
_entity.pdbx_description
1 polymer ?
#
loop_
_entity_poly.entity_id
_entity_poly.type
_entity_poly.pdbx_seq_one_letter_code
_entity_poly.pdbx_strand_id
1 'polypeptide(L)'
;MIEHIDATQSSSTGDARRIVELAAATNTTMSDQLLLDTLRRNAHVTTRHIRKDFAEVSTASSVLGYVCRQRKQFIALRGDDPAWAQEIGRYDSESLAVEALRMRRR
;
A
#
# COMPACT_ATOMS: atom_id res chain seq x y z
N MET A 1 17.66 31.53 -8.56
CA MET A 1 16.33 30.87 -8.57
C MET A 1 16.59 29.37 -8.65
N ILE A 2 16.56 28.69 -7.50
CA ILE A 2 16.69 27.24 -7.40
C ILE A 2 15.63 26.84 -6.38
N GLU A 3 14.57 26.20 -6.85
CA GLU A 3 13.53 25.65 -5.99
C GLU A 3 14.09 24.39 -5.32
N HIS A 4 14.16 24.41 -3.99
CA HIS A 4 14.35 23.20 -3.19
C HIS A 4 12.95 22.69 -2.82
N ILE A 5 12.56 21.55 -3.40
CA ILE A 5 11.43 20.77 -2.90
C ILE A 5 11.98 19.40 -2.50
N ASP A 6 12.61 19.37 -1.33
CA ASP A 6 12.81 18.13 -0.57
C ASP A 6 11.98 18.24 0.70
N ALA A 7 10.69 17.94 0.56
CA ALA A 7 9.84 17.64 1.69
C ALA A 7 9.23 16.26 1.43
N THR A 8 10.07 15.24 1.62
CA THR A 8 9.59 13.91 1.96
C THR A 8 8.81 14.05 3.25
N GLN A 9 7.49 14.22 3.16
CA GLN A 9 6.59 14.13 4.30
C GLN A 9 6.54 12.67 4.74
N SER A 10 7.54 12.26 5.52
CA SER A 10 7.51 11.03 6.29
C SER A 10 6.63 11.26 7.52
N SER A 11 5.33 11.41 7.31
CA SER A 11 4.35 11.46 8.39
C SER A 11 3.81 10.06 8.68
N SER A 12 3.63 9.79 9.97
CA SER A 12 2.77 8.75 10.57
C SER A 12 3.33 7.34 10.84
N THR A 13 4.50 7.22 11.48
CA THR A 13 4.71 6.06 12.40
C THR A 13 4.15 6.35 13.79
N GLY A 14 4.09 7.63 14.19
CA GLY A 14 3.55 8.07 15.49
C GLY A 14 2.03 7.91 15.62
N ASP A 15 1.27 8.22 14.56
CA ASP A 15 -0.20 8.18 14.63
C ASP A 15 -0.75 6.77 14.72
N ALA A 16 -0.14 5.81 14.03
CA ALA A 16 -0.55 4.40 14.11
C ALA A 16 -0.38 3.82 15.53
N ARG A 17 0.72 4.17 16.22
CA ARG A 17 0.94 3.75 17.62
C ARG A 17 -0.07 4.41 18.57
N ARG A 18 -0.35 5.70 18.36
CA ARG A 18 -1.30 6.46 19.18
C ARG A 18 -2.73 5.95 19.10
N ILE A 19 -3.17 5.49 17.91
CA ILE A 19 -4.52 4.91 17.72
C ILE A 19 -4.65 3.57 18.44
N VAL A 20 -3.61 2.73 18.41
CA VAL A 20 -3.60 1.44 19.13
C VAL A 20 -3.62 1.65 20.65
N GLU A 21 -2.85 2.63 21.15
CA GLU A 21 -2.81 2.97 22.57
C GLU A 21 -4.13 3.58 23.06
N LEU A 22 -4.77 4.43 22.24
CA LEU A 22 -6.10 4.99 22.53
C LEU A 22 -7.19 3.90 22.55
N ALA A 23 -7.14 2.93 21.63
CA ALA A 23 -8.10 1.81 21.59
C ALA A 23 -7.92 0.85 22.77
N ALA A 24 -6.68 0.64 23.24
CA ALA A 24 -6.39 -0.14 24.44
C ALA A 24 -6.89 0.58 25.72
N ALA A 25 -6.87 1.92 25.74
CA ALA A 25 -7.32 2.72 26.88
C ALA A 25 -8.86 2.80 27.01
N THR A 26 -9.63 2.60 25.94
CA THR A 26 -11.09 2.83 25.93
C THR A 26 -11.94 1.60 26.24
N ASN A 27 -11.35 0.47 26.65
CA ASN A 27 -12.07 -0.76 27.06
C ASN A 27 -13.19 -1.19 26.11
N THR A 28 -13.04 -0.85 24.83
CA THR A 28 -14.01 -1.14 23.78
C THR A 28 -13.55 -2.44 23.15
N THR A 29 -14.34 -3.51 23.27
CA THR A 29 -14.07 -4.78 22.59
C THR A 29 -14.20 -4.57 21.07
N MET A 30 -13.23 -3.90 20.46
CA MET A 30 -13.11 -3.79 19.01
C MET A 30 -12.70 -5.17 18.51
N SER A 31 -13.51 -5.75 17.64
CA SER A 31 -13.22 -7.08 17.08
C SER A 31 -11.83 -7.09 16.45
N ASP A 32 -11.02 -8.13 16.69
CA ASP A 32 -9.68 -8.27 16.10
C ASP A 32 -9.65 -8.04 14.59
N GLN A 33 -10.74 -8.38 13.89
CA GLN A 33 -10.90 -8.11 12.46
C GLN A 33 -10.90 -6.61 12.11
N LEU A 34 -11.49 -5.75 12.94
CA LEU A 34 -11.48 -4.30 12.75
C LEU A 34 -10.10 -3.71 13.05
N LEU A 35 -9.40 -4.24 14.06
CA LEU A 35 -8.02 -3.85 14.36
C LEU A 35 -7.07 -4.26 13.22
N LEU A 36 -7.16 -5.49 12.73
CA LEU A 36 -6.41 -5.96 11.56
C LEU A 36 -6.71 -5.14 10.30
N ASP A 37 -7.97 -4.79 10.08
CA ASP A 37 -8.36 -3.99 8.93
C ASP A 37 -7.84 -2.55 9.04
N THR A 38 -7.88 -1.97 10.24
CA THR A 38 -7.30 -0.65 10.53
C THR A 38 -5.79 -0.66 10.37
N LEU A 39 -5.10 -1.70 10.87
CA LEU A 39 -3.66 -1.87 10.71
C LEU A 39 -3.26 -2.07 9.24
N ARG A 40 -4.05 -2.79 8.44
CA ARG A 40 -3.82 -2.94 7.00
C ARG A 40 -4.08 -1.65 6.24
N ARG A 41 -5.15 -0.94 6.58
CA ARG A 41 -5.45 0.41 6.06
C ARG A 41 -4.43 1.45 6.49
N ASN A 42 -3.69 1.23 7.57
CA ASN A 42 -2.59 2.09 8.02
C ASN A 42 -1.20 1.54 7.69
N ALA A 43 -1.10 0.35 7.10
CA ALA A 43 0.17 -0.24 6.72
C ALA A 43 0.82 0.65 5.66
N HIS A 44 2.06 1.07 5.92
CA HIS A 44 2.84 1.83 4.98
C HIS A 44 3.19 0.94 3.78
N VAL A 45 2.77 1.37 2.60
CA VAL A 45 3.03 0.69 1.35
C VAL A 45 4.16 1.41 0.64
N THR A 46 5.21 0.67 0.31
CA THR A 46 6.35 1.15 -0.45
C THR A 46 6.22 0.67 -1.89
N THR A 47 6.39 1.59 -2.84
CA THR A 47 6.41 1.28 -4.27
C THR A 47 7.85 1.41 -4.79
N ARG A 48 8.44 0.29 -5.24
CA ARG A 48 9.79 0.25 -5.83
C ARG A 48 9.68 0.06 -7.34
N HIS A 49 10.19 1.00 -8.12
CA HIS A 49 10.27 0.87 -9.57
C HIS A 49 11.42 -0.09 -9.95
N ILE A 50 11.09 -1.25 -10.50
CA ILE A 50 12.09 -2.20 -11.03
C ILE A 50 12.46 -1.79 -12.46
N ARG A 51 11.48 -1.33 -13.23
CA ARG A 51 11.61 -0.79 -14.59
C ARG A 51 10.70 0.42 -14.77
N LYS A 52 10.86 1.13 -15.90
CA LYS A 52 10.04 2.29 -16.27
C LYS A 52 8.53 1.98 -16.37
N ASP A 53 8.20 0.73 -16.66
CA ASP A 53 6.84 0.23 -16.87
C ASP A 53 6.41 -0.78 -15.78
N PHE A 54 7.25 -1.01 -14.77
CA PHE A 54 7.02 -2.09 -13.82
C PHE A 54 7.49 -1.72 -12.40
N ALA A 55 6.54 -1.72 -11.48
CA ALA A 55 6.77 -1.40 -10.07
C ALA A 55 6.33 -2.55 -9.17
N GLU A 56 7.09 -2.78 -8.10
CA GLU A 56 6.75 -3.69 -7.02
C GLU A 56 6.09 -2.90 -5.89
N VAL A 57 5.01 -3.42 -5.35
CA VAL A 57 4.26 -2.84 -4.25
C VAL A 57 4.40 -3.77 -3.05
N SER A 58 5.00 -3.28 -1.98
CA SER A 58 5.30 -4.06 -0.78
C SER A 58 4.92 -3.32 0.49
N THR A 59 4.66 -4.07 1.54
CA THR A 59 4.68 -3.57 2.92
C THR A 59 6.03 -3.87 3.54
N ALA A 60 6.26 -3.36 4.76
CA ALA A 60 7.48 -3.67 5.54
C ALA A 60 7.76 -5.18 5.72
N SER A 61 6.74 -6.03 5.61
CA SER A 61 6.85 -7.47 5.88
C SER A 61 6.68 -8.36 4.64
N SER A 62 6.10 -7.87 3.55
CA SER A 62 5.84 -8.73 2.38
C SER A 62 5.52 -7.96 1.10
N VAL A 63 5.74 -8.59 -0.05
CA VAL A 63 5.24 -8.11 -1.34
C VAL A 63 3.72 -8.30 -1.41
N LEU A 64 3.01 -7.24 -1.81
CA LEU A 64 1.56 -7.27 -2.06
C LEU A 64 1.26 -7.62 -3.52
N GLY A 65 2.13 -7.19 -4.43
CA GLY A 65 1.99 -7.42 -5.86
C GLY A 65 2.85 -6.46 -6.68
N TYR A 66 2.46 -6.30 -7.93
CA TYR A 66 3.15 -5.51 -8.93
C TYR A 66 2.18 -4.62 -9.68
N VAL A 67 2.65 -3.49 -10.15
CA VAL A 67 1.94 -2.60 -11.06
C VAL A 67 2.69 -2.55 -12.38
N CYS A 68 2.00 -2.91 -13.46
CA CYS A 68 2.53 -2.86 -14.82
C CYS A 68 1.82 -1.75 -15.61
N ARG A 69 2.58 -0.82 -16.17
CA ARG A 69 2.05 0.24 -17.04
C ARG A 69 1.95 -0.29 -18.46
N GLN A 70 0.72 -0.47 -18.94
CA GLN A 70 0.44 -0.86 -20.32
C GLN A 70 -0.28 0.26 -21.06
N ARG A 71 0.42 0.89 -22.01
CA ARG A 71 -0.08 2.03 -22.79
C ARG A 71 -0.57 3.18 -21.91
N LYS A 72 -1.90 3.30 -21.76
CA LYS A 72 -2.59 4.36 -20.99
C LYS A 72 -3.19 3.85 -19.67
N GLN A 73 -2.94 2.60 -19.32
CA GLN A 73 -3.52 1.95 -18.14
C GLN A 73 -2.43 1.35 -17.25
N PHE A 74 -2.78 1.18 -15.98
CA PHE A 74 -1.98 0.53 -14.95
C PHE A 74 -2.69 -0.76 -14.55
N ILE A 75 -2.00 -1.88 -14.73
CA ILE A 75 -2.49 -3.21 -14.41
C ILE A 75 -1.95 -3.56 -13.03
N ALA A 76 -2.85 -3.84 -12.10
CA ALA A 76 -2.49 -4.37 -10.79
C ALA A 76 -2.42 -5.90 -10.88
N LEU A 77 -1.26 -6.44 -10.52
CA LEU A 77 -0.96 -7.87 -10.50
C LEU A 77 -0.72 -8.28 -9.05
N ARG A 78 -1.41 -9.31 -8.57
CA ARG A 78 -1.24 -9.81 -7.19
C ARG A 78 -0.46 -11.11 -7.17
N GLY A 79 0.57 -11.14 -6.35
CA GLY A 79 1.46 -12.28 -6.17
C GLY A 79 2.76 -11.80 -5.55
N ASP A 80 3.49 -12.73 -4.96
CA ASP A 80 4.87 -12.56 -4.50
C ASP A 80 5.89 -12.73 -5.64
N ASP A 81 5.53 -13.46 -6.70
CA ASP A 81 6.33 -13.63 -7.90
C ASP A 81 5.61 -13.03 -9.13
N PRO A 82 6.27 -12.17 -9.94
CA PRO A 82 5.66 -11.57 -11.12
C PRO A 82 5.31 -12.59 -12.21
N ALA A 83 5.95 -13.76 -12.25
CA ALA A 83 5.68 -14.82 -13.23
C ALA A 83 4.33 -15.51 -13.00
N TRP A 84 3.84 -15.51 -11.76
CA TRP A 84 2.57 -16.15 -11.37
C TRP A 84 1.54 -15.15 -10.84
N ALA A 85 1.85 -13.86 -10.89
CA ALA A 85 0.97 -12.83 -10.37
C ALA A 85 -0.32 -12.74 -11.19
N GLN A 86 -1.45 -12.73 -10.49
CA GLN A 86 -2.78 -12.68 -11.09
C GLN A 86 -3.21 -11.24 -11.32
N GLU A 87 -3.71 -10.93 -12.52
CA GLU A 87 -4.34 -9.64 -12.78
C GLU A 87 -5.58 -9.47 -11.89
N ILE A 88 -5.58 -8.43 -11.05
CA ILE A 88 -6.70 -8.12 -10.17
C ILE A 88 -7.57 -6.97 -10.69
N GLY A 89 -7.05 -6.16 -11.62
CA GLY A 89 -7.76 -5.05 -12.23
C GLY A 89 -6.87 -4.14 -13.06
N ARG A 90 -7.52 -3.28 -13.83
CA ARG A 90 -6.90 -2.21 -14.64
C ARG A 90 -7.42 -0.87 -14.19
N TYR A 91 -6.52 0.10 -14.12
CA TYR A 91 -6.79 1.42 -13.57
C TYR A 91 -6.19 2.50 -14.43
N ASP A 92 -6.77 3.70 -14.37
CA ASP A 92 -6.31 4.85 -15.15
C ASP A 92 -5.08 5.53 -14.53
N SER A 93 -4.76 5.24 -13.26
CA SER A 93 -3.59 5.77 -12.56
C SER A 93 -2.86 4.70 -11.74
N GLU A 94 -1.56 4.93 -11.52
CA GLU A 94 -0.71 4.08 -10.70
C GLU A 94 -1.21 4.03 -9.25
N SER A 95 -1.58 5.18 -8.68
CA SER A 95 -2.07 5.28 -7.31
C SER A 95 -3.32 4.43 -7.07
N LEU A 96 -4.23 4.35 -8.05
CA LEU A 96 -5.40 3.48 -7.95
C LEU A 96 -5.04 1.99 -7.99
N ALA A 97 -4.07 1.62 -8.84
CA ALA A 97 -3.57 0.24 -8.90
C ALA A 97 -2.87 -0.16 -7.58
N VAL A 98 -2.09 0.74 -6.98
CA VAL A 98 -1.44 0.54 -5.67
C VAL A 98 -2.48 0.42 -4.56
N GLU A 99 -3.48 1.30 -4.52
CA GLU A 99 -4.53 1.23 -3.50
C GLU A 99 -5.40 -0.04 -3.66
N ALA A 100 -5.64 -0.50 -4.88
CA ALA A 100 -6.30 -1.79 -5.11
C ALA A 100 -5.50 -2.96 -4.53
N LEU A 101 -4.17 -2.94 -4.69
CA LEU A 101 -3.27 -3.94 -4.08
C LEU A 101 -3.22 -3.83 -2.56
N ARG A 102 -3.48 -2.66 -1.98
CA ARG A 102 -3.54 -2.45 -0.53
C ARG A 102 -4.85 -2.95 0.08
N MET A 103 -5.98 -2.60 -0.53
CA MET A 103 -7.31 -2.80 0.04
C MET A 103 -7.83 -4.23 -0.10
N ARG A 104 -7.39 -4.95 -1.13
CA ARG A 104 -7.95 -6.27 -1.44
C ARG A 104 -7.35 -7.33 -0.50
N ARG A 105 -8.18 -8.11 0.20
CA ARG A 105 -7.71 -9.22 1.06
C ARG A 105 -6.96 -10.29 0.24
N ARG A 106 -5.97 -10.94 0.89
CA ARG A 106 -5.38 -12.20 0.42
C ARG A 106 -6.41 -13.32 0.55
#